data_AF-A0A7X7TN66-F1
#
_entry.id   AF-A0A7X7TN66-F1
#
_cell.length_a   1.000
_cell.length_b   1.000
_cell.length_c   1.000
_cell.angle_alpha   90.00
_cell.angle_beta   90.00
_cell.angle_gamma   90.00
#
_symmetry.space_group_name_H-M   'P 1'
#
loop_
_entity.id
_entity.type
_entity.pdbx_description
1 polymer ?
#
loop_
_entity_poly.entity_id
_entity_poly.type
_entity_poly.pdbx_seq_one_letter_code
_entity_poly.pdbx_strand_id
1 'polypeptide(L)'
;MESRNLVTAREMVNTGNYLIPTMNGELRLEKPPLPTWIAAGIEHAFPYNLVAQRAAAGIAATLMVFFLFLLVRKITGETFLAFMAALVLATCYNPVMMGRNATWDIYCHAFMLGALYFMWSAFKSEGKQWARFLLAGLFMGLSFLSKGPVSFYALLLPFLVGFIIVEKPSLKGKTAPFIGMILLTLIVSFWWPAYIAAFHPETGSAVAAKESGAWLSHNVRPLWYYWQFPAEAGIWALFWVTSLFYYFYYFRKRNPEPCNIFRLSVIWTLAALILLSLIPEKKTRYLLPMLIPGAINIAFYLWYSMKNVNGMSKGEKILLQINGTLIAVISLIIPIGIYFLAKDGHMDWFFHLVLPSLIFWAIAIYLFAGLYGKKGIFPNRVFFGTVLIM
;
A
#
# COMPACT_ATOMS: atom_id res chain seq x y z
N MET A 1 -12.57 8.51 12.94
CA MET A 1 -12.34 9.01 11.55
C MET A 1 -13.45 8.58 10.62
N GLU A 2 -13.81 7.28 10.63
CA GLU A 2 -14.92 6.73 9.84
C GLU A 2 -16.23 7.51 10.00
N SER A 3 -16.70 7.73 11.24
CA SER A 3 -17.97 8.45 11.49
C SER A 3 -17.99 9.86 10.91
N ARG A 4 -16.89 10.62 11.01
CA ARG A 4 -16.77 11.97 10.45
C ARG A 4 -16.94 11.97 8.93
N ASN A 5 -16.35 10.99 8.26
CA ASN A 5 -16.43 10.85 6.81
C ASN A 5 -17.87 10.53 6.36
N LEU A 6 -18.55 9.64 7.08
CA LEU A 6 -19.92 9.22 6.76
C LEU A 6 -20.94 10.33 7.05
N VAL A 7 -20.75 11.12 8.11
CA VAL A 7 -21.60 12.30 8.39
C VAL A 7 -21.50 13.31 7.26
N THR A 8 -20.30 13.63 6.78
CA THR A 8 -20.13 14.53 5.62
C THR A 8 -20.83 14.00 4.36
N ALA A 9 -20.70 12.71 4.07
CA ALA A 9 -21.37 12.09 2.93
C ALA A 9 -22.90 12.18 3.04
N ARG A 10 -23.45 11.96 4.24
CA ARG A 10 -24.89 12.11 4.51
C ARG A 10 -25.37 13.55 4.33
N GLU A 11 -24.63 14.51 4.85
CA GLU A 11 -24.98 15.92 4.69
C GLU A 11 -24.97 16.34 3.21
N MET A 12 -24.02 15.85 2.40
CA MET A 12 -24.04 16.08 0.95
C MET A 12 -25.33 15.60 0.29
N VAL A 13 -25.77 14.38 0.62
CA VAL A 13 -27.00 13.80 0.05
C VAL A 13 -28.24 14.56 0.53
N ASN A 14 -28.31 14.88 1.82
CA ASN A 14 -29.49 15.54 2.42
C ASN A 14 -29.64 17.00 1.96
N THR A 15 -28.53 17.72 1.75
CA THR A 15 -28.55 19.13 1.35
C THR A 15 -28.50 19.32 -0.17
N GLY A 16 -28.15 18.28 -0.93
CA GLY A 16 -27.84 18.38 -2.36
C GLY A 16 -26.53 19.12 -2.67
N ASN A 17 -25.75 19.50 -1.65
CA ASN A 17 -24.53 20.26 -1.81
C ASN A 17 -23.29 19.36 -1.93
N TYR A 18 -23.02 18.88 -3.15
CA TYR A 18 -21.88 17.98 -3.41
C TYR A 18 -20.55 18.72 -3.57
N LEU A 19 -20.56 19.99 -3.97
CA LEU A 19 -19.33 20.73 -4.25
C LEU A 19 -18.71 21.35 -3.00
N ILE A 20 -19.52 21.64 -1.98
CA ILE A 20 -19.07 22.32 -0.76
C ILE A 20 -19.42 21.41 0.44
N PRO A 21 -18.54 20.46 0.81
CA PRO A 21 -18.77 19.55 1.92
C PRO A 21 -19.00 20.29 3.24
N THR A 22 -19.98 19.84 4.01
CA THR A 22 -20.19 20.24 5.42
C THR A 22 -20.08 19.05 6.37
N MET A 23 -19.83 19.33 7.64
CA MET A 23 -19.90 18.36 8.74
C MET A 23 -20.46 19.07 9.96
N ASN A 24 -21.62 18.61 10.44
CA ASN A 24 -22.42 19.25 11.48
C ASN A 24 -22.76 20.71 11.13
N GLY A 25 -23.01 21.00 9.86
CA GLY A 25 -23.31 22.35 9.37
C GLY A 25 -22.09 23.27 9.17
N GLU A 26 -20.89 22.84 9.56
CA GLU A 26 -19.65 23.59 9.32
C GLU A 26 -18.93 23.15 8.03
N LEU A 27 -18.30 24.10 7.33
CA LEU A 27 -17.56 23.82 6.10
C LEU A 27 -16.35 22.90 6.34
N ARG A 28 -16.22 21.87 5.50
CA ARG A 28 -15.18 20.84 5.60
C ARG A 28 -14.32 20.76 4.34
N LEU A 29 -13.57 21.82 4.07
CA LEU A 29 -12.75 21.95 2.86
C LEU A 29 -11.31 21.45 3.01
N GLU A 30 -10.93 20.89 4.17
CA GLU A 30 -9.54 20.49 4.45
C GLU A 30 -9.07 19.30 3.64
N LYS A 31 -10.00 18.60 2.97
CA LYS A 31 -9.68 17.46 2.13
C LYS A 31 -10.39 17.55 0.78
N PRO A 32 -9.72 17.15 -0.31
CA PRO A 32 -10.37 16.99 -1.60
C PRO A 32 -11.56 16.01 -1.53
N PRO A 33 -12.59 16.23 -2.36
CA PRO A 33 -13.93 15.68 -2.12
C PRO A 33 -14.17 14.28 -2.69
N LEU A 34 -13.26 13.71 -3.52
CA LEU A 34 -13.54 12.47 -4.24
C LEU A 34 -13.95 11.29 -3.33
N PRO A 35 -13.28 11.02 -2.18
CA PRO A 35 -13.69 9.92 -1.32
C PRO A 35 -15.06 10.18 -0.67
N THR A 36 -15.39 11.45 -0.45
CA THR A 36 -16.70 11.87 0.05
C THR A 36 -17.77 11.73 -1.04
N TRP A 37 -17.48 12.03 -2.30
CA TRP A 37 -18.39 11.80 -3.42
C TRP A 37 -18.70 10.31 -3.62
N ILE A 38 -17.68 9.46 -3.52
CA ILE A 38 -17.89 8.00 -3.55
C ILE A 38 -18.82 7.58 -2.41
N ALA A 39 -18.54 8.04 -1.19
CA ALA A 39 -19.38 7.73 -0.03
C ALA A 39 -20.81 8.30 -0.16
N ALA A 40 -20.98 9.49 -0.73
CA ALA A 40 -22.28 10.11 -0.95
C ALA A 40 -23.08 9.37 -2.03
N GLY A 41 -22.44 8.87 -3.09
CA GLY A 41 -23.09 8.02 -4.09
C GLY A 41 -23.59 6.70 -3.48
N ILE A 42 -22.81 6.10 -2.58
CA ILE A 42 -23.23 4.91 -1.83
C ILE A 42 -24.37 5.25 -0.88
N GLU A 43 -24.30 6.36 -0.15
CA GLU A 43 -25.35 6.79 0.76
C GLU A 43 -26.67 7.07 0.02
N HIS A 44 -26.60 7.63 -1.20
CA HIS A 44 -27.76 7.85 -2.04
C HIS A 44 -28.41 6.53 -2.51
N ALA A 45 -27.61 5.53 -2.90
CA ALA A 45 -28.10 4.23 -3.36
C ALA A 45 -28.50 3.28 -2.21
N PHE A 46 -27.78 3.34 -1.09
CA PHE A 46 -27.92 2.47 0.09
C PHE A 46 -27.83 3.28 1.39
N PRO A 47 -28.88 4.04 1.74
CA PRO A 47 -28.88 4.90 2.93
C PRO A 47 -28.52 4.14 4.21
N TYR A 48 -27.69 4.76 5.06
CA TYR A 48 -27.24 4.23 6.35
C TYR A 48 -26.53 2.86 6.31
N ASN A 49 -26.19 2.33 5.13
CA ASN A 49 -25.59 1.00 5.00
C ASN A 49 -24.07 1.04 5.21
N LEU A 50 -23.64 0.72 6.43
CA LEU A 50 -22.21 0.69 6.79
C LEU A 50 -21.41 -0.36 6.00
N VAL A 51 -22.04 -1.49 5.65
CA VAL A 51 -21.37 -2.55 4.87
C VAL A 51 -21.05 -2.06 3.46
N ALA A 52 -22.00 -1.39 2.81
CA ALA A 52 -21.79 -0.81 1.49
C ALA A 52 -20.69 0.27 1.50
N GLN A 53 -20.66 1.11 2.54
CA GLN A 53 -19.62 2.14 2.71
C GLN A 53 -18.22 1.54 2.89
N ARG A 54 -18.12 0.48 3.70
CA ARG A 54 -16.85 -0.26 3.90
C ARG A 54 -16.45 -1.04 2.65
N ALA A 55 -17.40 -1.57 1.90
CA ALA A 55 -17.13 -2.29 0.65
C ALA A 55 -16.38 -1.43 -0.37
N ALA A 56 -16.67 -0.12 -0.45
CA ALA A 56 -15.93 0.78 -1.34
C ALA A 56 -14.46 0.97 -0.95
N ALA A 57 -14.15 1.05 0.34
CA ALA A 57 -12.76 1.02 0.82
C ALA A 57 -12.09 -0.33 0.51
N GLY A 58 -12.83 -1.44 0.65
CA GLY A 58 -12.37 -2.77 0.27
C GLY A 58 -12.08 -2.92 -1.23
N ILE A 59 -12.92 -2.33 -2.10
CA ILE A 59 -12.69 -2.27 -3.55
C ILE A 59 -11.43 -1.47 -3.84
N ALA A 60 -11.23 -0.31 -3.21
CA ALA A 60 -10.01 0.48 -3.37
C ALA A 60 -8.75 -0.29 -2.90
N ALA A 61 -8.80 -1.00 -1.77
CA ALA A 61 -7.71 -1.86 -1.32
C ALA A 61 -7.41 -2.98 -2.34
N THR A 62 -8.45 -3.59 -2.89
CA THR A 62 -8.34 -4.63 -3.92
C THR A 62 -7.72 -4.07 -5.21
N LEU A 63 -8.13 -2.87 -5.64
CA LEU A 63 -7.53 -2.17 -6.78
C LEU A 63 -6.04 -1.90 -6.55
N MET A 64 -5.64 -1.52 -5.34
CA MET A 64 -4.23 -1.34 -4.98
C MET A 64 -3.45 -2.66 -5.12
N VAL A 65 -3.96 -3.77 -4.58
CA VAL A 65 -3.35 -5.11 -4.73
C VAL A 65 -3.25 -5.52 -6.20
N PHE A 66 -4.31 -5.29 -6.98
CA PHE A 66 -4.38 -5.62 -8.39
C PHE A 66 -3.37 -4.80 -9.23
N PHE A 67 -3.27 -3.48 -8.99
CA PHE A 67 -2.27 -2.67 -9.69
C PHE A 67 -0.84 -3.01 -9.28
N LEU A 68 -0.59 -3.46 -8.04
CA LEU A 68 0.73 -4.00 -7.67
C LEU A 68 1.06 -5.24 -8.51
N PHE A 69 0.13 -6.19 -8.61
CA PHE A 69 0.28 -7.38 -9.46
C PHE A 69 0.61 -6.98 -10.90
N LEU A 70 -0.19 -6.09 -11.49
CA LEU A 70 0.00 -5.65 -12.87
C LEU A 70 1.34 -4.95 -13.07
N LEU A 71 1.75 -4.08 -12.14
CA LEU A 71 3.03 -3.38 -12.18
C LEU A 71 4.20 -4.35 -12.12
N VAL A 72 4.24 -5.24 -11.12
CA VAL A 72 5.34 -6.22 -10.97
C VAL A 72 5.41 -7.15 -12.17
N ARG A 73 4.27 -7.67 -12.65
CA ARG A 73 4.22 -8.52 -13.85
C ARG A 73 4.72 -7.77 -15.07
N LYS A 74 4.38 -6.50 -15.22
CA LYS A 74 4.81 -5.67 -16.35
C LYS A 74 6.31 -5.34 -16.31
N ILE A 75 6.88 -5.17 -15.11
CA ILE A 75 8.31 -4.91 -14.94
C ILE A 75 9.14 -6.17 -15.21
N THR A 76 8.69 -7.32 -14.71
CA THR A 76 9.52 -8.54 -14.61
C THR A 76 9.19 -9.61 -15.64
N GLY A 77 7.97 -9.63 -16.19
CA GLY A 77 7.42 -10.79 -16.92
C GLY A 77 7.06 -12.00 -16.03
N GLU A 78 7.52 -12.04 -14.79
CA GLU A 78 7.37 -13.15 -13.85
C GLU A 78 6.02 -13.08 -13.12
N THR A 79 5.03 -13.81 -13.65
CA THR A 79 3.66 -13.81 -13.10
C THR A 79 3.62 -14.35 -11.67
N PHE A 80 4.45 -15.34 -11.32
CA PHE A 80 4.49 -15.89 -9.97
C PHE A 80 5.06 -14.89 -8.95
N LEU A 81 6.12 -14.15 -9.30
CA LEU A 81 6.64 -13.07 -8.45
C LEU A 81 5.61 -11.96 -8.24
N ALA A 82 4.90 -11.57 -9.31
CA ALA A 82 3.83 -10.59 -9.23
C ALA A 82 2.68 -11.04 -8.31
N PHE A 83 2.28 -12.30 -8.42
CA PHE A 83 1.27 -12.91 -7.55
C PHE A 83 1.73 -12.91 -6.08
N MET A 84 2.98 -13.29 -5.83
CA MET A 84 3.54 -13.26 -4.48
C MET A 84 3.56 -11.85 -3.89
N ALA A 85 3.98 -10.83 -4.65
CA ALA A 85 3.99 -9.44 -4.19
C ALA A 85 2.58 -8.93 -3.86
N ALA A 86 1.60 -9.28 -4.70
CA ALA A 86 0.20 -8.94 -4.46
C ALA A 86 -0.36 -9.61 -3.19
N LEU A 87 -0.07 -10.91 -2.98
CA LEU A 87 -0.48 -11.62 -1.77
C LEU A 87 0.16 -11.05 -0.51
N VAL A 88 1.45 -10.69 -0.54
CA VAL A 88 2.12 -10.03 0.59
C VAL A 88 1.40 -8.73 0.92
N LEU A 89 1.15 -7.87 -0.08
CA LEU A 89 0.44 -6.60 0.16
C LEU A 89 -0.99 -6.82 0.69
N ALA A 90 -1.71 -7.81 0.15
CA ALA A 90 -3.07 -8.15 0.56
C ALA A 90 -3.16 -8.69 1.99
N THR A 91 -2.06 -9.25 2.50
CA THR A 91 -1.96 -9.84 3.85
C THR A 91 -1.13 -8.98 4.81
N CYS A 92 -0.73 -7.77 4.42
CA CYS A 92 -0.15 -6.81 5.34
C CYS A 92 -1.23 -6.20 6.24
N TYR A 93 -0.88 -5.93 7.50
CA TYR A 93 -1.81 -5.40 8.51
C TYR A 93 -2.53 -4.12 8.05
N ASN A 94 -1.77 -3.11 7.59
CA ASN A 94 -2.34 -1.79 7.31
C ASN A 94 -3.32 -1.77 6.11
N PRO A 95 -3.02 -2.38 4.94
CA PRO A 95 -3.98 -2.51 3.83
C PRO A 95 -5.28 -3.21 4.23
N VAL A 96 -5.20 -4.30 5.01
CA VAL A 96 -6.39 -5.00 5.52
C VAL A 96 -7.21 -4.09 6.41
N MET A 97 -6.58 -3.40 7.36
CA MET A 97 -7.28 -2.48 8.26
C MET A 97 -7.89 -1.29 7.53
N MET A 98 -7.23 -0.76 6.51
CA MET A 98 -7.77 0.35 5.70
C MET A 98 -8.87 -0.10 4.75
N GLY A 99 -8.83 -1.34 4.25
CA GLY A 99 -9.89 -1.89 3.41
C GLY A 99 -11.16 -2.25 4.20
N ARG A 100 -11.04 -2.54 5.51
CA ARG A 100 -12.17 -2.90 6.38
C ARG A 100 -12.86 -1.72 7.05
N ASN A 101 -12.23 -0.55 7.05
CA ASN A 101 -12.77 0.67 7.64
C ASN A 101 -12.98 1.70 6.52
N ALA A 102 -14.06 2.47 6.53
CA ALA A 102 -14.32 3.50 5.50
C ALA A 102 -13.40 4.73 5.66
N THR A 103 -12.10 4.50 5.44
CA THR A 103 -11.04 5.50 5.48
C THR A 103 -10.72 5.98 4.08
N TRP A 104 -10.45 7.27 3.94
CA TRP A 104 -10.21 7.91 2.64
C TRP A 104 -8.78 7.72 2.11
N ASP A 105 -7.87 7.29 2.97
CA ASP A 105 -6.45 7.07 2.66
C ASP A 105 -6.21 6.03 1.56
N ILE A 106 -7.01 4.96 1.52
CA ILE A 106 -6.75 3.84 0.61
C ILE A 106 -6.95 4.22 -0.87
N TYR A 107 -7.89 5.12 -1.16
CA TYR A 107 -8.20 5.55 -2.52
C TYR A 107 -7.01 6.25 -3.20
N CYS A 108 -6.32 7.14 -2.48
CA CYS A 108 -5.20 7.87 -3.08
C CYS A 108 -4.03 6.95 -3.44
N HIS A 109 -3.77 5.91 -2.64
CA HIS A 109 -2.70 4.96 -2.93
C HIS A 109 -3.10 3.98 -4.05
N ALA A 110 -4.35 3.54 -4.09
CA ALA A 110 -4.87 2.69 -5.17
C ALA A 110 -4.79 3.40 -6.54
N PHE A 111 -5.27 4.65 -6.62
CA PHE A 111 -5.20 5.42 -7.85
C PHE A 111 -3.76 5.73 -8.25
N MET A 112 -2.90 6.13 -7.30
CA MET A 112 -1.50 6.40 -7.61
C MET A 112 -0.79 5.15 -8.15
N LEU A 113 -1.05 3.96 -7.61
CA LEU A 113 -0.44 2.74 -8.11
C LEU A 113 -0.92 2.37 -9.52
N GLY A 114 -2.19 2.64 -9.84
CA GLY A 114 -2.71 2.59 -11.20
C GLY A 114 -1.99 3.56 -12.15
N ALA A 115 -1.72 4.79 -11.68
CA ALA A 115 -0.92 5.75 -12.45
C ALA A 115 0.50 5.25 -12.70
N LEU A 116 1.16 4.66 -11.69
CA LEU A 116 2.50 4.08 -11.85
C LEU A 116 2.51 2.95 -12.88
N TYR A 117 1.50 2.08 -12.88
CA TYR A 117 1.35 1.02 -13.88
C TYR A 117 1.22 1.56 -15.31
N PHE A 118 0.33 2.53 -15.53
CA PHE A 118 0.14 3.14 -16.85
C PHE A 118 1.36 3.94 -17.30
N MET A 119 1.98 4.70 -16.40
CA MET A 119 3.19 5.47 -16.66
C MET A 119 4.35 4.55 -17.05
N TRP A 120 4.62 3.50 -16.26
CA TRP A 120 5.63 2.50 -16.59
C TRP A 120 5.36 1.88 -17.97
N SER A 121 4.11 1.48 -18.22
CA SER A 121 3.70 0.87 -19.48
C SER A 121 3.88 1.82 -20.67
N ALA A 122 3.65 3.12 -20.50
CA ALA A 122 3.85 4.14 -21.52
C ALA A 122 5.34 4.34 -21.84
N PHE A 123 6.19 4.43 -20.83
CA PHE A 123 7.63 4.57 -21.02
C PHE A 123 8.26 3.33 -21.68
N LYS A 124 7.81 2.12 -21.33
CA LYS A 124 8.37 0.86 -21.85
C LYS A 124 7.82 0.39 -23.19
N SER A 125 6.80 1.03 -23.74
CA SER A 125 6.22 0.63 -25.03
C SER A 125 6.64 1.56 -26.16
N GLU A 126 6.63 1.07 -27.40
CA GLU A 126 7.05 1.85 -28.58
C GLU A 126 6.03 2.93 -28.99
N GLY A 127 6.48 3.96 -29.69
CA GLY A 127 5.61 5.04 -30.16
C GLY A 127 5.16 6.02 -29.08
N LYS A 128 4.18 6.87 -29.41
CA LYS A 128 3.76 8.02 -28.59
C LYS A 128 3.04 7.62 -27.30
N GLN A 129 2.27 6.53 -27.30
CA GLN A 129 1.61 6.01 -26.08
C GLN A 129 0.63 6.99 -25.39
N TRP A 130 -0.07 7.83 -26.16
CA TRP A 130 -1.05 8.81 -25.66
C TRP A 130 -2.05 8.24 -24.66
N ALA A 131 -2.74 7.16 -25.01
CA ALA A 131 -3.75 6.58 -24.13
C ALA A 131 -3.19 6.21 -22.75
N ARG A 132 -1.98 5.63 -22.70
CA ARG A 132 -1.36 5.22 -21.42
C ARG A 132 -0.88 6.41 -20.61
N PHE A 133 -0.31 7.43 -21.25
CA PHE A 133 0.06 8.67 -20.57
C PHE A 133 -1.17 9.41 -20.04
N LEU A 134 -2.26 9.50 -20.80
CA LEU A 134 -3.51 10.12 -20.34
C LEU A 134 -4.16 9.31 -19.21
N LEU A 135 -4.17 7.98 -19.29
CA LEU A 135 -4.63 7.15 -18.16
C LEU A 135 -3.76 7.35 -16.92
N ALA A 136 -2.44 7.45 -17.06
CA ALA A 136 -1.57 7.79 -15.93
C ALA A 136 -1.95 9.15 -15.33
N GLY A 137 -2.18 10.17 -16.16
CA GLY A 137 -2.54 11.51 -15.71
C GLY A 137 -3.90 11.58 -15.02
N LEU A 138 -4.89 10.85 -15.55
CA LEU A 138 -6.21 10.70 -14.91
C LEU A 138 -6.09 10.08 -13.51
N PHE A 139 -5.37 8.96 -13.39
CA PHE A 139 -5.18 8.28 -12.11
C PHE A 139 -4.35 9.11 -11.11
N MET A 140 -3.34 9.86 -11.57
CA MET A 140 -2.63 10.83 -10.73
C MET A 140 -3.56 11.93 -10.22
N GLY A 141 -4.43 12.46 -11.08
CA GLY A 141 -5.45 13.44 -10.71
C GLY A 141 -6.46 12.91 -9.71
N LEU A 142 -6.99 11.70 -9.90
CA LEU A 142 -7.89 11.04 -8.95
C LEU A 142 -7.22 10.76 -7.61
N SER A 143 -5.93 10.40 -7.61
CA SER A 143 -5.14 10.30 -6.39
C SER A 143 -5.07 11.64 -5.65
N PHE A 144 -4.83 12.75 -6.36
CA PHE A 144 -4.80 14.08 -5.77
C PHE A 144 -6.17 14.48 -5.24
N LEU A 145 -7.24 14.26 -6.00
CA LEU A 145 -8.61 14.51 -5.53
C LEU A 145 -9.06 13.61 -4.38
N SER A 146 -8.29 12.56 -4.05
CA SER A 146 -8.55 11.71 -2.89
C SER A 146 -7.94 12.27 -1.60
N LYS A 147 -6.67 12.72 -1.66
CA LYS A 147 -5.92 13.12 -0.46
C LYS A 147 -4.81 14.15 -0.72
N GLY A 148 -4.96 14.98 -1.73
CA GLY A 148 -3.99 15.98 -2.13
C GLY A 148 -2.62 15.37 -2.48
N PRO A 149 -1.51 16.04 -2.13
CA PRO A 149 -0.17 15.65 -2.55
C PRO A 149 0.40 14.45 -1.78
N VAL A 150 -0.34 13.83 -0.85
CA VAL A 150 0.18 12.77 0.03
C VAL A 150 0.79 11.61 -0.75
N SER A 151 0.07 11.03 -1.72
CA SER A 151 0.61 9.95 -2.57
C SER A 151 1.69 10.44 -3.54
N PHE A 152 1.66 11.70 -3.94
CA PHE A 152 2.72 12.27 -4.79
C PHE A 152 4.04 12.28 -4.05
N TYR A 153 4.03 12.69 -2.79
CA TYR A 153 5.22 12.73 -1.95
C TYR A 153 5.63 11.34 -1.44
N ALA A 154 4.68 10.57 -0.89
CA ALA A 154 5.00 9.33 -0.18
C ALA A 154 5.14 8.09 -1.08
N LEU A 155 4.64 8.15 -2.33
CA LEU A 155 4.64 7.00 -3.25
C LEU A 155 5.28 7.32 -4.60
N LEU A 156 4.80 8.35 -5.32
CA LEU A 156 5.28 8.70 -6.66
C LEU A 156 6.73 9.17 -6.65
N LEU A 157 7.08 10.15 -5.80
CA LEU A 157 8.43 10.69 -5.76
C LEU A 157 9.49 9.62 -5.42
N PRO A 158 9.33 8.80 -4.36
CA PRO A 158 10.20 7.65 -4.10
C PRO A 158 10.29 6.65 -5.28
N PHE A 159 9.18 6.38 -5.95
CA PHE A 159 9.16 5.54 -7.15
C PHE A 159 9.99 6.15 -8.28
N LEU A 160 9.81 7.45 -8.55
CA LEU A 160 10.54 8.16 -9.60
C LEU A 160 12.04 8.16 -9.34
N VAL A 161 12.48 8.29 -8.08
CA VAL A 161 13.90 8.14 -7.70
C VAL A 161 14.41 6.77 -8.13
N GLY A 162 13.72 5.68 -7.76
CA GLY A 162 14.09 4.33 -8.18
C GLY A 162 14.03 4.13 -9.70
N PHE A 163 12.98 4.62 -10.34
CA PHE A 163 12.75 4.50 -11.78
C PHE A 163 13.82 5.22 -12.59
N ILE A 164 14.21 6.43 -12.21
CA ILE A 164 15.24 7.21 -12.90
C ILE A 164 16.62 6.55 -12.73
N ILE A 165 16.96 6.10 -11.51
CA ILE A 165 18.27 5.50 -11.21
C ILE A 165 18.44 4.14 -11.93
N VAL A 166 17.40 3.30 -11.92
CA VAL A 166 17.47 1.93 -12.44
C VAL A 166 17.18 1.88 -13.93
N GLU A 167 16.12 2.54 -14.39
CA GLU A 167 15.61 2.37 -15.76
C GLU A 167 16.04 3.46 -16.73
N LYS A 168 16.50 4.62 -16.22
CA LYS A 168 16.96 5.77 -17.03
C LYS A 168 15.99 6.08 -18.19
N PRO A 169 14.71 6.36 -17.90
CA PRO A 169 13.68 6.50 -18.92
C PRO A 169 13.99 7.65 -19.89
N SER A 170 13.70 7.47 -21.17
CA SER A 170 13.84 8.50 -22.20
C SER A 170 12.47 9.02 -22.64
N LEU A 171 12.38 10.34 -22.84
CA LEU A 171 11.20 11.03 -23.41
C LEU A 171 11.23 11.14 -24.94
N LYS A 172 12.26 10.60 -25.62
CA LYS A 172 12.38 10.69 -27.08
C LYS A 172 11.12 10.12 -27.76
N GLY A 173 10.44 10.96 -28.54
CA GLY A 173 9.17 10.60 -29.21
C GLY A 173 7.92 10.57 -28.32
N LYS A 174 8.05 10.88 -27.02
CA LYS A 174 6.99 10.82 -26.00
C LYS A 174 6.77 12.14 -25.25
N THR A 175 7.46 13.22 -25.61
CA THR A 175 7.34 14.53 -24.96
C THR A 175 5.91 15.07 -24.93
N ALA A 176 5.23 15.14 -26.09
CA ALA A 176 3.86 15.64 -26.18
C ALA A 176 2.85 14.84 -25.31
N PRO A 177 2.80 13.49 -25.37
CA PRO A 177 1.91 12.73 -24.50
C PRO A 177 2.30 12.80 -23.02
N PHE A 178 3.59 12.92 -22.69
CA PHE A 178 4.03 13.17 -21.32
C PHE A 178 3.56 14.54 -20.79
N ILE A 179 3.61 15.58 -21.62
CA ILE A 179 3.01 16.89 -21.28
C ILE A 179 1.50 16.73 -21.11
N GLY A 180 0.83 15.98 -21.99
CA GLY A 180 -0.60 15.67 -21.87
C GLY A 180 -0.96 14.98 -20.55
N MET A 181 -0.13 14.04 -20.07
CA MET A 181 -0.27 13.42 -18.75
C MET A 181 -0.22 14.46 -17.63
N ILE A 182 0.77 15.37 -17.66
CA ILE A 182 0.92 16.43 -16.65
C ILE A 182 -0.29 17.38 -16.69
N LEU A 183 -0.68 17.86 -17.86
CA LEU A 183 -1.83 18.76 -18.01
C LEU A 183 -3.11 18.12 -17.50
N LEU A 184 -3.38 16.86 -17.86
CA LEU A 184 -4.57 16.15 -17.38
C LEU A 184 -4.52 15.94 -15.86
N THR A 185 -3.34 15.67 -15.31
CA THR A 185 -3.14 15.56 -13.86
C THR A 185 -3.52 16.88 -13.18
N LEU A 186 -3.04 18.01 -13.71
CA LEU A 186 -3.33 19.33 -13.16
C LEU A 186 -4.82 19.68 -13.27
N ILE A 187 -5.44 19.45 -14.42
CA ILE A 187 -6.87 19.71 -14.64
C ILE A 187 -7.72 18.94 -13.63
N VAL A 188 -7.49 17.62 -13.51
CA VAL A 188 -8.25 16.78 -12.59
C VAL A 188 -7.95 17.14 -11.13
N SER A 189 -6.70 17.46 -10.78
CA SER A 189 -6.31 17.77 -9.40
C SER A 189 -6.87 19.10 -8.91
N PHE A 190 -6.87 20.13 -9.76
CA PHE A 190 -7.05 21.52 -9.33
C PHE A 190 -8.39 22.15 -9.70
N TRP A 191 -9.28 21.48 -10.47
CA TRP A 191 -10.57 22.08 -10.80
C TRP A 191 -11.43 22.37 -9.56
N TRP A 192 -11.47 21.46 -8.57
CA TRP A 192 -12.26 21.66 -7.35
C TRP A 192 -11.65 22.74 -6.43
N PRO A 193 -10.34 22.73 -6.14
CA PRO A 193 -9.70 23.85 -5.47
C PRO A 193 -9.91 25.19 -6.18
N ALA A 194 -9.87 25.22 -7.52
CA ALA A 194 -10.13 26.42 -8.30
C ALA A 194 -11.59 26.89 -8.18
N TYR A 195 -12.56 25.96 -8.16
CA TYR A 195 -13.96 26.27 -7.87
C TYR A 195 -14.11 26.89 -6.47
N ILE A 196 -13.50 26.30 -5.45
CA ILE A 196 -13.54 26.86 -4.08
C ILE A 196 -12.87 28.23 -4.03
N ALA A 197 -11.74 28.44 -4.71
CA ALA A 197 -11.09 29.74 -4.75
C ALA A 197 -11.92 30.82 -5.46
N ALA A 198 -12.67 30.45 -6.50
CA ALA A 198 -13.50 31.37 -7.27
C ALA A 198 -14.80 31.76 -6.53
N PHE A 199 -15.44 30.81 -5.84
CA PHE A 199 -16.77 31.00 -5.24
C PHE A 199 -16.76 31.14 -3.71
N HIS A 200 -15.68 30.71 -3.04
CA HIS A 200 -15.50 30.79 -1.58
C HIS A 200 -14.07 31.21 -1.17
N PRO A 201 -13.57 32.36 -1.66
CA PRO A 201 -12.17 32.76 -1.52
C PRO A 201 -11.70 32.89 -0.06
N GLU A 202 -12.54 33.42 0.83
CA GLU A 202 -12.20 33.61 2.25
C GLU A 202 -12.04 32.26 2.97
N THR A 203 -12.98 31.33 2.78
CA THR A 203 -12.90 30.00 3.39
C THR A 203 -11.77 29.17 2.77
N GLY A 204 -11.60 29.25 1.45
CA GLY A 204 -10.52 28.53 0.75
C GLY A 204 -9.13 28.97 1.21
N SER A 205 -8.90 30.27 1.36
CA SER A 205 -7.62 30.81 1.84
C SER A 205 -7.36 30.47 3.30
N ALA A 206 -8.36 30.55 4.17
CA ALA A 206 -8.24 30.15 5.58
C ALA A 206 -7.87 28.67 5.72
N VAL A 207 -8.49 27.79 4.94
CA VAL A 207 -8.19 26.35 4.96
C VAL A 207 -6.79 26.06 4.39
N ALA A 208 -6.40 26.72 3.29
CA ALA A 208 -5.07 26.58 2.73
C ALA A 208 -3.97 27.03 3.72
N ALA A 209 -4.20 28.14 4.44
CA ALA A 209 -3.28 28.62 5.47
C ALA A 209 -3.19 27.65 6.66
N LYS A 210 -4.33 27.13 7.13
CA LYS A 210 -4.39 26.14 8.23
C LYS A 210 -3.65 24.85 7.88
N GLU A 211 -3.87 24.30 6.69
CA GLU A 211 -3.19 23.08 6.24
C GLU A 211 -1.69 23.33 6.07
N SER A 212 -1.28 24.45 5.46
CA SER A 212 0.15 24.78 5.31
C SER A 212 0.88 24.92 6.65
N GLY A 213 0.23 25.55 7.65
CA GLY A 213 0.78 25.68 9.00
C GLY A 213 0.83 24.34 9.77
N ALA A 214 -0.13 23.44 9.54
CA ALA A 214 -0.17 22.14 10.18
C ALA A 214 1.03 21.26 9.81
N TRP A 215 1.50 21.30 8.57
CA TRP A 215 2.66 20.49 8.12
C TRP A 215 3.96 20.84 8.84
N LEU A 216 4.10 22.08 9.33
CA LEU A 216 5.30 22.57 10.01
C LEU A 216 5.24 22.39 11.53
N SER A 217 4.05 22.48 12.12
CA SER A 217 3.90 22.66 13.58
C SER A 217 3.09 21.57 14.26
N HIS A 218 2.30 20.79 13.52
CA HIS A 218 1.37 19.83 14.11
C HIS A 218 2.02 18.45 14.23
N ASN A 219 1.92 17.83 15.42
CA ASN A 219 2.43 16.48 15.68
C ASN A 219 3.89 16.28 15.22
N VAL A 220 4.78 17.22 15.57
CA VAL A 220 6.20 17.12 15.27
C VAL A 220 6.79 15.92 16.02
N ARG A 221 7.47 15.04 15.29
CA ARG A 221 8.09 13.82 15.83
C ARG A 221 9.54 13.69 15.39
N PRO A 222 10.39 12.99 16.17
CA PRO A 222 11.80 12.76 15.82
C PRO A 222 12.01 12.13 14.44
N LEU A 223 13.22 12.27 13.89
CA LEU A 223 13.60 11.72 12.59
C LEU A 223 13.47 10.18 12.53
N TRP A 224 13.70 9.48 13.65
CA TRP A 224 13.61 8.02 13.73
C TRP A 224 12.19 7.48 13.94
N TYR A 225 11.16 8.33 13.96
CA TYR A 225 9.77 7.92 14.22
C TYR A 225 9.26 6.82 13.27
N TYR A 226 9.76 6.79 12.03
CA TYR A 226 9.39 5.80 11.02
C TYR A 226 10.32 4.57 10.96
N TRP A 227 11.28 4.41 11.87
CA TRP A 227 12.14 3.22 11.90
C TRP A 227 11.38 1.94 12.24
N GLN A 228 10.20 2.07 12.84
CA GLN A 228 9.24 0.98 13.05
C GLN A 228 8.49 0.55 11.78
N PHE A 229 8.83 1.07 10.59
CA PHE A 229 8.14 0.74 9.33
C PHE A 229 7.93 -0.75 9.07
N PRO A 230 8.83 -1.69 9.46
CA PRO A 230 8.60 -3.11 9.20
C PRO A 230 7.36 -3.64 9.94
N ALA A 231 7.02 -3.06 11.10
CA ALA A 231 5.87 -3.48 11.89
C ALA A 231 4.53 -3.30 11.14
N GLU A 232 4.47 -2.35 10.20
CA GLU A 232 3.29 -2.13 9.36
C GLU A 232 2.98 -3.32 8.42
N ALA A 233 3.98 -4.16 8.14
CA ALA A 233 3.82 -5.37 7.36
C ALA A 233 3.29 -6.55 8.19
N GLY A 234 3.09 -6.38 9.50
CA GLY A 234 2.53 -7.40 10.39
C GLY A 234 3.41 -8.66 10.43
N ILE A 235 2.82 -9.82 10.08
CA ILE A 235 3.53 -11.11 10.07
C ILE A 235 4.77 -11.12 9.15
N TRP A 236 4.81 -10.22 8.15
CA TRP A 236 5.92 -10.08 7.22
C TRP A 236 7.05 -9.17 7.70
N ALA A 237 6.96 -8.57 8.89
CA ALA A 237 7.91 -7.56 9.36
C ALA A 237 9.37 -8.02 9.31
N LEU A 238 9.68 -9.21 9.84
CA LEU A 238 11.05 -9.72 9.85
C LEU A 238 11.54 -10.07 8.43
N PHE A 239 10.64 -10.57 7.57
CA PHE A 239 10.98 -10.85 6.17
C PHE A 239 11.30 -9.57 5.41
N TRP A 240 10.62 -8.46 5.71
CA TRP A 240 10.93 -7.18 5.10
C TRP A 240 12.34 -6.72 5.48
N VAL A 241 12.67 -6.72 6.77
CA VAL A 241 14.02 -6.38 7.24
C VAL A 241 15.07 -7.30 6.60
N THR A 242 14.82 -8.60 6.61
CA THR A 242 15.70 -9.61 5.99
C THR A 242 15.90 -9.34 4.50
N SER A 243 14.84 -9.00 3.76
CA SER A 243 14.94 -8.70 2.33
C SER A 243 15.82 -7.48 2.02
N LEU A 244 15.78 -6.45 2.87
CA LEU A 244 16.63 -5.26 2.71
C LEU A 244 18.11 -5.56 2.98
N PHE A 245 18.42 -6.38 3.99
CA PHE A 245 19.80 -6.85 4.20
C PHE A 245 20.25 -7.82 3.12
N TYR A 246 19.35 -8.69 2.67
CA TYR A 246 19.60 -9.65 1.60
C TYR A 246 19.98 -8.96 0.29
N TYR A 247 19.45 -7.77 0.01
CA TYR A 247 19.85 -6.97 -1.15
C TYR A 247 21.37 -6.75 -1.24
N PHE A 248 22.04 -6.42 -0.14
CA PHE A 248 23.49 -6.21 -0.14
C PHE A 248 24.27 -7.51 -0.38
N TYR A 249 23.77 -8.64 0.15
CA TYR A 249 24.34 -9.95 -0.12
C TYR A 249 24.16 -10.37 -1.58
N TYR A 250 22.94 -10.21 -2.11
CA TYR A 250 22.57 -10.53 -3.48
C TYR A 250 23.38 -9.73 -4.50
N PHE A 251 23.50 -8.41 -4.28
CA PHE A 251 24.24 -7.51 -5.17
C PHE A 251 25.73 -7.88 -5.28
N ARG A 252 26.32 -8.44 -4.22
CA ARG A 252 27.72 -8.89 -4.19
C ARG A 252 28.00 -10.10 -5.09
N LYS A 253 26.99 -10.91 -5.44
CA LYS A 253 27.16 -12.16 -6.21
C LYS A 253 27.15 -12.02 -7.74
N ARG A 254 27.01 -10.79 -8.29
CA ARG A 254 26.92 -10.46 -9.74
C ARG A 254 25.83 -11.24 -10.52
N ASN A 255 24.78 -10.50 -10.89
CA ASN A 255 23.74 -10.76 -11.92
C ASN A 255 23.21 -12.20 -12.08
N PRO A 256 21.97 -12.40 -11.66
CA PRO A 256 20.93 -12.76 -12.62
C PRO A 256 19.74 -11.79 -12.64
N GLU A 257 19.11 -11.66 -13.81
CA GLU A 257 17.72 -11.19 -13.97
C GLU A 257 16.80 -11.97 -13.01
N PRO A 258 15.80 -11.34 -12.36
CA PRO A 258 15.34 -9.97 -12.52
C PRO A 258 15.89 -9.04 -11.42
N CYS A 259 17.18 -8.67 -11.50
CA CYS A 259 17.84 -7.79 -10.52
C CYS A 259 17.23 -6.36 -10.46
N ASN A 260 16.64 -5.88 -11.56
CA ASN A 260 16.19 -4.49 -11.68
C ASN A 260 14.97 -4.19 -10.81
N ILE A 261 13.98 -5.09 -10.73
CA ILE A 261 12.80 -4.87 -9.87
C ILE A 261 13.20 -4.80 -8.40
N PHE A 262 14.11 -5.67 -7.95
CA PHE A 262 14.54 -5.72 -6.56
C PHE A 262 15.37 -4.50 -6.19
N ARG A 263 16.27 -4.07 -7.08
CA ARG A 263 17.00 -2.82 -6.92
C ARG A 263 16.06 -1.61 -6.88
N LEU A 264 15.09 -1.56 -7.79
CA LEU A 264 14.10 -0.50 -7.84
C LEU A 264 13.29 -0.46 -6.54
N SER A 265 12.79 -1.59 -6.06
CA SER A 265 11.96 -1.65 -4.86
C SER A 265 12.75 -1.32 -3.59
N VAL A 266 14.02 -1.69 -3.49
CA VAL A 266 14.89 -1.30 -2.36
C VAL A 266 15.14 0.22 -2.38
N ILE A 267 15.49 0.79 -3.52
CA ILE A 267 15.67 2.25 -3.66
C ILE A 267 14.36 2.97 -3.33
N TRP A 268 13.23 2.45 -3.82
CA TRP A 268 11.90 2.99 -3.55
C TRP A 268 11.59 2.98 -2.05
N THR A 269 11.81 1.85 -1.36
CA THR A 269 11.62 1.76 0.10
C THR A 269 12.51 2.76 0.85
N LEU A 270 13.80 2.83 0.53
CA LEU A 270 14.74 3.71 1.23
C LEU A 270 14.45 5.19 0.96
N ALA A 271 14.13 5.54 -0.29
CA ALA A 271 13.73 6.89 -0.65
C ALA A 271 12.45 7.31 0.09
N ALA A 272 11.46 6.43 0.19
CA ALA A 272 10.23 6.70 0.94
C ALA A 272 10.51 6.90 2.44
N LEU A 273 11.35 6.06 3.05
CA LEU A 273 11.74 6.19 4.46
C LEU A 273 12.45 7.52 4.74
N ILE A 274 13.39 7.91 3.87
CA ILE A 274 14.14 9.17 4.00
C ILE A 274 13.18 10.36 3.84
N LEU A 275 12.42 10.41 2.76
CA LEU A 275 11.51 11.52 2.46
C LEU A 275 10.48 11.69 3.58
N LEU A 276 9.82 10.62 4.01
CA LEU A 276 8.85 10.71 5.12
C LEU A 276 9.51 11.15 6.44
N SER A 277 10.73 10.71 6.71
CA SER A 277 11.46 11.11 7.93
C SER A 277 11.80 12.61 7.97
N LEU A 278 11.99 13.24 6.80
CA LEU A 278 12.31 14.67 6.67
C LEU A 278 11.13 15.60 6.97
N ILE A 279 9.89 15.13 6.82
CA ILE A 279 8.71 15.96 7.13
C ILE A 279 8.55 16.07 8.67
N PRO A 280 8.37 17.29 9.23
CA PRO A 280 8.16 17.48 10.67
C PRO A 280 6.91 16.76 11.18
N GLU A 281 5.76 16.97 10.52
CA GLU A 281 4.50 16.29 10.84
C GLU A 281 4.59 14.79 10.51
N LYS A 282 4.40 13.93 11.52
CA LYS A 282 4.42 12.48 11.32
C LYS A 282 3.18 11.78 11.88
N LYS A 283 2.66 10.83 11.09
CA LYS A 283 1.50 9.99 11.43
C LYS A 283 1.74 8.58 10.92
N THR A 284 1.46 7.56 11.73
CA THR A 284 1.66 6.14 11.39
C THR A 284 1.05 5.74 10.04
N ARG A 285 -0.14 6.26 9.71
CA ARG A 285 -0.81 6.00 8.43
C ARG A 285 -0.02 6.40 7.17
N TYR A 286 0.97 7.30 7.29
CA TYR A 286 1.83 7.68 6.17
C TYR A 286 2.85 6.60 5.78
N LEU A 287 3.00 5.55 6.60
CA LEU A 287 3.81 4.37 6.27
C LEU A 287 3.12 3.41 5.31
N LEU A 288 1.79 3.46 5.16
CA LEU A 288 1.04 2.60 4.24
C LEU A 288 1.66 2.52 2.82
N PRO A 289 2.00 3.63 2.13
CA PRO A 289 2.60 3.58 0.81
C PRO A 289 3.97 2.87 0.77
N MET A 290 4.70 2.80 1.88
CA MET A 290 5.97 2.04 1.94
C MET A 290 5.77 0.53 1.83
N LEU A 291 4.59 0.02 2.18
CA LEU A 291 4.28 -1.40 2.05
C LEU A 291 4.23 -1.87 0.59
N ILE A 292 4.03 -0.94 -0.36
CA ILE A 292 4.01 -1.26 -1.79
C ILE A 292 5.38 -1.76 -2.26
N PRO A 293 6.48 -0.99 -2.17
CA PRO A 293 7.81 -1.53 -2.46
C PRO A 293 8.26 -2.58 -1.45
N GLY A 294 7.78 -2.53 -0.20
CA GLY A 294 8.06 -3.55 0.81
C GLY A 294 7.59 -4.94 0.41
N ALA A 295 6.36 -5.04 -0.10
CA ALA A 295 5.79 -6.29 -0.60
C ALA A 295 6.59 -6.86 -1.77
N ILE A 296 7.14 -6.00 -2.64
CA ILE A 296 8.04 -6.41 -3.72
C ILE A 296 9.36 -6.96 -3.15
N ASN A 297 9.96 -6.30 -2.15
CA ASN A 297 11.20 -6.77 -1.53
C ASN A 297 11.04 -8.16 -0.90
N ILE A 298 9.98 -8.34 -0.11
CA ILE A 298 9.65 -9.62 0.55
C ILE A 298 9.40 -10.71 -0.49
N ALA A 299 8.55 -10.42 -1.48
CA ALA A 299 8.20 -11.38 -2.52
C ALA A 299 9.42 -11.77 -3.36
N PHE A 300 10.28 -10.82 -3.72
CA PHE A 300 11.51 -11.11 -4.45
C PHE A 300 12.45 -12.02 -3.65
N TYR A 301 12.67 -11.73 -2.37
CA TYR A 301 13.52 -12.56 -1.50
C TYR A 301 13.02 -14.01 -1.43
N LEU A 302 11.72 -14.21 -1.21
CA LEU A 302 11.13 -15.54 -1.12
C LEU A 302 11.07 -16.24 -2.47
N TRP A 303 10.71 -15.52 -3.54
CA TRP A 303 10.70 -16.05 -4.91
C TRP A 303 12.09 -16.53 -5.34
N TYR A 304 13.12 -15.72 -5.08
CA TYR A 304 14.49 -16.09 -5.38
C TYR A 304 14.95 -17.29 -4.55
N SER A 305 14.58 -17.33 -3.26
CA SER A 305 14.84 -18.48 -2.39
C SER A 305 14.20 -19.77 -2.93
N MET A 306 12.98 -19.70 -3.49
CA MET A 306 12.32 -20.84 -4.13
C MET A 306 13.05 -21.29 -5.39
N LYS A 307 13.46 -20.35 -6.25
CA LYS A 307 14.18 -20.65 -7.50
C LYS A 307 15.57 -21.23 -7.26
N ASN A 308 16.26 -20.76 -6.22
CA ASN A 308 17.64 -21.14 -5.92
C ASN A 308 17.77 -22.07 -4.71
N VAL A 309 16.73 -22.83 -4.35
CA VAL A 309 16.70 -23.62 -3.10
C VAL A 309 17.89 -24.59 -2.96
N ASN A 310 18.29 -25.23 -4.07
CA ASN A 310 19.41 -26.16 -4.10
C ASN A 310 20.78 -25.46 -4.02
N GLY A 311 20.86 -24.20 -4.44
CA GLY A 311 22.07 -23.37 -4.44
C GLY A 311 22.21 -22.44 -3.24
N MET A 312 21.31 -22.52 -2.25
CA MET A 312 21.36 -21.66 -1.06
C MET A 312 22.60 -21.93 -0.22
N SER A 313 23.34 -20.88 0.11
CA SER A 313 24.42 -20.91 1.09
C SER A 313 23.90 -21.22 2.50
N LYS A 314 24.79 -21.62 3.41
CA LYS A 314 24.42 -21.87 4.82
C LYS A 314 23.77 -20.64 5.48
N GLY A 315 24.29 -19.44 5.18
CA GLY A 315 23.72 -18.18 5.70
C GLY A 315 22.30 -17.92 5.19
N GLU A 316 22.05 -18.15 3.90
CA GLU A 316 20.70 -17.99 3.31
C GLU A 316 19.68 -18.95 3.93
N LYS A 317 20.08 -20.20 4.16
CA LYS A 317 19.25 -21.20 4.84
C LYS A 317 18.92 -20.78 6.27
N ILE A 318 19.92 -20.32 7.01
CA ILE A 318 19.75 -19.81 8.39
C ILE A 318 18.79 -18.61 8.42
N LEU A 319 18.96 -17.64 7.51
CA LEU A 319 18.07 -16.47 7.45
C LEU A 319 16.61 -16.88 7.20
N LEU A 320 16.37 -17.78 6.24
CA LEU A 320 15.02 -18.29 5.95
C LEU A 320 14.44 -19.05 7.16
N GLN A 321 15.26 -19.86 7.84
CA GLN A 321 14.87 -20.59 9.04
C GLN A 321 14.52 -19.66 10.20
N ILE A 322 15.32 -18.62 10.48
CA ILE A 322 15.02 -17.65 11.53
C ILE A 322 13.67 -16.98 11.27
N ASN A 323 13.45 -16.49 10.03
CA ASN A 323 12.20 -15.84 9.66
C ASN A 323 11.00 -16.78 9.77
N GLY A 324 11.09 -17.95 9.14
CA GLY A 324 9.99 -18.91 9.12
C GLY A 324 9.68 -19.51 10.50
N THR A 325 10.69 -19.74 11.33
CA THR A 325 10.51 -20.27 12.69
C THR A 325 9.83 -19.26 13.59
N LEU A 326 10.16 -17.97 13.48
CA LEU A 326 9.44 -16.93 14.20
C LEU A 326 7.94 -16.96 13.87
N ILE A 327 7.59 -17.09 12.59
CA ILE A 327 6.20 -17.16 12.14
C ILE A 327 5.52 -18.45 12.63
N ALA A 328 6.22 -19.59 12.59
CA ALA A 328 5.70 -20.84 13.12
C ALA A 328 5.42 -20.75 14.63
N VAL A 329 6.31 -20.10 15.39
CA VAL A 329 6.12 -19.85 16.83
C VAL A 329 4.96 -18.89 17.08
N ILE A 330 4.83 -17.81 16.30
CA ILE A 330 3.67 -16.91 16.38
C ILE A 330 2.37 -17.69 16.14
N SER A 331 2.34 -18.55 15.11
CA SER A 331 1.20 -19.42 14.82
C SER A 331 0.85 -20.33 16.00
N LEU A 332 1.83 -20.88 16.72
CA LEU A 332 1.57 -21.68 17.93
C LEU A 332 1.01 -20.85 19.11
N ILE A 333 1.39 -19.57 19.21
CA ILE A 333 1.02 -18.69 20.33
C ILE A 333 -0.35 -18.04 20.13
N ILE A 334 -0.76 -17.72 18.89
CA ILE A 334 -2.05 -17.06 18.59
C ILE A 334 -3.25 -17.74 19.31
N PRO A 335 -3.39 -19.08 19.30
CA PRO A 335 -4.43 -19.79 20.04
C PRO A 335 -4.54 -19.43 21.53
N ILE A 336 -3.41 -19.15 22.19
CA ILE A 336 -3.39 -18.73 23.60
C ILE A 336 -4.02 -17.35 23.75
N GLY A 337 -3.72 -16.43 22.82
CA GLY A 337 -4.37 -15.11 22.80
C GLY A 337 -5.87 -15.20 22.54
N ILE A 338 -6.28 -16.08 21.62
CA ILE A 338 -7.69 -16.36 21.33
C ILE A 338 -8.40 -16.90 22.58
N TYR A 339 -7.77 -17.81 23.34
CA TYR A 339 -8.32 -18.31 24.60
C TYR A 339 -8.61 -17.19 25.60
N PHE A 340 -7.67 -16.25 25.77
CA PHE A 340 -7.87 -15.12 26.68
C PHE A 340 -8.95 -14.14 26.22
N LEU A 341 -9.21 -14.05 24.91
CA LEU A 341 -10.32 -13.26 24.37
C LEU A 341 -11.67 -13.98 24.49
N ALA A 342 -11.67 -15.30 24.34
CA ALA A 342 -12.88 -16.13 24.37
C ALA A 342 -13.39 -16.40 25.79
N LYS A 343 -12.49 -16.53 26.78
CA LYS A 343 -12.84 -16.92 28.16
C LYS A 343 -13.82 -15.94 28.85
N ASP A 344 -13.74 -14.65 28.51
CA ASP A 344 -14.54 -13.59 29.13
C ASP A 344 -15.76 -13.21 28.25
N GLY A 345 -15.92 -13.86 27.09
CA GLY A 345 -16.98 -13.57 26.12
C GLY A 345 -18.06 -14.65 26.05
N HIS A 346 -19.22 -14.30 25.51
CA HIS A 346 -20.28 -15.26 25.13
C HIS A 346 -19.98 -15.92 23.77
N MET A 347 -18.75 -16.42 23.58
CA MET A 347 -18.30 -17.01 22.32
C MET A 347 -18.47 -18.53 22.32
N ASP A 348 -18.81 -19.09 21.16
CA ASP A 348 -18.83 -20.54 20.96
C ASP A 348 -17.39 -21.09 20.98
N TRP A 349 -17.08 -21.93 21.98
CA TRP A 349 -15.74 -22.48 22.19
C TRP A 349 -15.22 -23.29 21.00
N PHE A 350 -16.09 -23.99 20.28
CA PHE A 350 -15.66 -24.81 19.16
C PHE A 350 -15.24 -23.93 17.97
N PHE A 351 -16.12 -23.03 17.54
CA PHE A 351 -15.86 -22.18 16.38
C PHE A 351 -14.84 -21.06 16.64
N HIS A 352 -14.75 -20.57 17.88
CA HIS A 352 -13.91 -19.42 18.21
C HIS A 352 -12.59 -19.81 18.85
N LEU A 353 -12.44 -21.02 19.40
CA LEU A 353 -11.18 -21.47 19.99
C LEU A 353 -10.67 -22.77 19.36
N VAL A 354 -11.41 -23.88 19.44
CA VAL A 354 -10.89 -25.21 19.05
C VAL A 354 -10.53 -25.25 17.57
N LEU A 355 -11.45 -24.88 16.69
CA LEU A 355 -11.23 -24.92 15.24
C LEU A 355 -10.08 -23.97 14.80
N PRO A 356 -10.05 -22.69 15.21
CA PRO A 356 -8.90 -21.82 14.94
C PRO A 356 -7.58 -22.38 15.48
N SER A 357 -7.57 -22.95 16.69
CA SER A 357 -6.36 -23.52 17.29
C SER A 357 -5.79 -24.66 16.46
N LEU A 358 -6.64 -25.58 16.01
CA LEU A 358 -6.24 -26.69 15.15
C LEU A 358 -5.67 -26.18 13.81
N ILE A 359 -6.27 -25.14 13.22
CA ILE A 359 -5.78 -24.53 11.98
C ILE A 359 -4.39 -23.90 12.20
N PHE A 360 -4.22 -23.08 13.23
CA PHE A 360 -2.94 -22.43 13.53
C PHE A 360 -1.83 -23.44 13.88
N TRP A 361 -2.15 -24.51 14.60
CA TRP A 361 -1.18 -25.59 14.88
C TRP A 361 -0.83 -26.39 13.62
N ALA A 362 -1.81 -26.69 12.75
CA ALA A 362 -1.55 -27.33 11.47
C ALA A 362 -0.65 -26.47 10.57
N ILE A 363 -0.87 -25.15 10.53
CA ILE A 363 0.00 -24.22 9.81
C ILE A 363 1.41 -24.20 10.41
N ALA A 364 1.54 -24.17 11.75
CA ALA A 364 2.85 -24.22 12.41
C ALA A 364 3.62 -25.50 12.03
N ILE A 365 2.95 -26.67 12.05
CA ILE A 365 3.54 -27.94 11.62
C ILE A 365 3.96 -27.88 10.15
N TYR A 366 3.11 -27.32 9.28
CA TYR A 366 3.41 -27.14 7.85
C TYR A 366 4.65 -26.26 7.62
N LEU A 367 4.81 -25.18 8.39
CA LEU A 367 5.97 -24.30 8.38
C LEU A 367 7.23 -25.04 8.86
N PHE A 368 7.18 -25.71 10.02
CA PHE A 368 8.32 -26.48 10.55
C PHE A 368 8.77 -27.60 9.59
N ALA A 369 7.82 -28.31 8.98
CA ALA A 369 8.11 -29.32 7.98
C ALA A 369 8.77 -28.73 6.72
N GLY A 370 8.48 -27.46 6.40
CA GLY A 370 9.13 -26.73 5.32
C GLY A 370 10.54 -26.23 5.66
N LEU A 371 10.86 -25.99 6.94
CA LEU A 371 12.13 -25.41 7.37
C LEU A 371 13.17 -26.44 7.81
N TYR A 372 12.71 -27.57 8.37
CA TYR A 372 13.56 -28.58 9.01
C TYR A 372 13.24 -30.01 8.53
N GLY A 373 12.50 -30.15 7.42
CA GLY A 373 12.15 -31.45 6.87
C GLY A 373 13.37 -32.26 6.43
N LYS A 374 13.31 -33.59 6.59
CA LYS A 374 14.37 -34.53 6.13
C LYS A 374 14.68 -34.41 4.63
N LYS A 375 13.72 -33.96 3.83
CA LYS A 375 13.83 -33.77 2.37
C LYS A 375 14.46 -32.43 1.98
N GLY A 376 14.88 -31.60 2.94
CA GLY A 376 15.43 -30.27 2.71
C GLY A 376 14.46 -29.14 3.07
N ILE A 377 14.85 -27.92 2.69
CA ILE A 377 14.08 -26.69 2.94
C ILE A 377 13.16 -26.42 1.76
N PHE A 378 11.93 -25.98 2.05
CA PHE A 378 10.88 -25.69 1.08
C PHE A 378 10.37 -24.25 1.27
N PRO A 379 11.00 -23.24 0.66
CA PRO A 379 10.63 -21.83 0.83
C PRO A 379 9.18 -21.51 0.41
N ASN A 380 8.62 -22.29 -0.52
CA ASN A 380 7.20 -22.21 -0.91
C ASN A 380 6.27 -22.53 0.27
N ARG A 381 6.59 -23.53 1.10
CA ARG A 381 5.79 -23.82 2.31
C ARG A 381 5.84 -22.67 3.30
N VAL A 382 7.00 -22.04 3.44
CA VAL A 382 7.17 -20.86 4.31
C VAL A 382 6.30 -19.71 3.82
N PHE A 383 6.33 -19.41 2.52
CA PHE A 383 5.53 -18.33 1.94
C PHE A 383 4.03 -18.60 2.10
N PHE A 384 3.52 -19.73 1.62
CA PHE A 384 2.08 -20.03 1.67
C PHE A 384 1.58 -20.25 3.10
N GLY A 385 2.39 -20.86 3.97
CA GLY A 385 2.05 -20.98 5.39
C GLY A 385 1.95 -19.62 6.07
N THR A 386 2.81 -18.66 5.71
CA THR A 386 2.71 -17.28 6.22
C THR A 386 1.45 -16.57 5.72
N VAL A 387 1.10 -16.73 4.44
CA VAL A 387 -0.14 -16.17 3.87
C VAL A 387 -1.38 -16.72 4.59
N LEU A 388 -1.42 -18.02 4.90
CA LEU A 388 -2.56 -18.68 5.55
C LEU A 388 -2.80 -18.25 7.01
N ILE A 389 -1.85 -17.57 7.65
CA ILE A 389 -2.01 -17.04 9.02
C ILE A 389 -2.89 -15.79 9.04
N MET A 390 -2.95 -15.04 7.92
CA MET A 390 -3.67 -13.78 7.77
C MET A 390 -5.04 -14.01 7.15
#